data_AF-A0A0Q9AL14-F1
#
_entry.id   AF-A0A0Q9AL14-F1
#
_cell.length_a   1.000
_cell.length_b   1.000
_cell.length_c   1.000
_cell.angle_alpha   90.00
_cell.angle_beta   90.00
_cell.angle_gamma   90.00
#
_symmetry.space_group_name_H-M   'P 1'
#
loop_
_entity.id
_entity.type
_entity.pdbx_description
1 polymer ?
#
loop_
_entity_poly.entity_id
_entity_poly.type
_entity_poly.pdbx_seq_one_letter_code
_entity_poly.pdbx_strand_id
1 'polypeptide(L)'
;MRIRATAAVSFGALALAGLAVPAAQAAPGDGGLGDVRITKVVVDGDNKVPVSTNAAKTISISVTATDDSGIKGAEHFSLKGPDYGFEMTGTPTCKKVNATTSTCTASVKVDPRTDYLSNKNAGTWYVDAWIDANDGDFVWKEKAGHFYFQRLTKLTVNATPEPVKKGRTLTVTGSLTRADWETLKFGGYGAQPVQLQYKKKGSTKWSTVKTVRTSSTGGLKATVKATADGSYRYTYAGNSVTAAVTTAGDFVDVK
;
A
#
# COMPACT_ATOMS: atom_id res chain seq x y z
N MET A 1 -18.98 32.34 89.85
CA MET A 1 -17.68 31.66 89.97
C MET A 1 -17.55 30.69 88.81
N ARG A 2 -16.38 30.63 88.16
CA ARG A 2 -15.92 29.63 87.16
C ARG A 2 -16.43 29.85 85.74
N ILE A 3 -15.67 30.55 84.88
CA ILE A 3 -14.42 30.19 84.17
C ILE A 3 -14.76 29.64 82.77
N ARG A 4 -14.35 30.40 81.75
CA ARG A 4 -14.26 29.99 80.35
C ARG A 4 -13.17 28.92 80.24
N ALA A 5 -13.45 27.82 79.53
CA ALA A 5 -12.42 26.90 79.06
C ALA A 5 -12.73 26.53 77.60
N THR A 6 -12.02 27.19 76.69
CA THR A 6 -11.86 26.79 75.29
C THR A 6 -10.98 25.56 75.25
N ALA A 7 -11.49 24.44 74.73
CA ALA A 7 -10.68 23.26 74.42
C ALA A 7 -10.37 23.26 72.92
N ALA A 8 -9.08 23.40 72.60
CA ALA A 8 -8.55 23.14 71.27
C ALA A 8 -8.46 21.63 71.06
N VAL A 9 -9.00 21.14 69.95
CA VAL A 9 -8.73 19.78 69.45
C VAL A 9 -8.00 19.95 68.14
N SER A 10 -6.79 19.40 68.06
CA SER A 10 -5.98 19.38 66.87
C SER A 10 -5.42 17.97 66.63
N PHE A 11 -5.41 17.63 65.34
CA PHE A 11 -4.64 16.61 64.62
C PHE A 11 -5.29 15.27 64.27
N GLY A 12 -5.33 15.04 62.96
CA GLY A 12 -5.47 13.75 62.31
C GLY A 12 -5.73 13.87 60.80
N ALA A 13 -4.94 14.64 60.05
CA ALA A 13 -5.02 14.63 58.59
C ALA A 13 -4.43 13.31 58.06
N LEU A 14 -5.29 12.39 57.64
CA LEU A 14 -4.88 11.15 56.97
C LEU A 14 -4.39 11.51 55.55
N ALA A 15 -3.09 11.57 55.35
CA ALA A 15 -2.51 11.70 54.02
C ALA A 15 -2.71 10.36 53.29
N LEU A 16 -3.73 10.27 52.42
CA LEU A 16 -3.78 9.24 51.39
C LEU A 16 -2.59 9.49 50.46
N ALA A 17 -1.53 8.68 50.60
CA ALA A 17 -0.52 8.55 49.58
C ALA A 17 -1.19 7.92 48.35
N GLY A 18 -1.68 8.76 47.44
CA GLY A 18 -2.12 8.35 46.12
C GLY A 18 -0.92 7.80 45.37
N LEU A 19 -0.77 6.48 45.37
CA LEU A 19 0.08 5.79 44.40
C LEU A 19 -0.56 6.02 43.03
N ALA A 20 -0.14 7.08 42.35
CA ALA A 20 -0.38 7.24 40.93
C ALA A 20 0.46 6.19 40.21
N VAL A 21 -0.07 4.97 40.10
CA VAL A 21 0.44 4.00 39.13
C VAL A 21 0.17 4.65 37.76
N PRO A 22 1.19 4.86 36.91
CA PRO A 22 0.93 5.20 35.53
C PRO A 22 0.13 4.02 34.97
N ALA A 23 -1.14 4.22 34.65
CA ALA A 23 -1.83 3.32 33.77
C ALA A 23 -1.05 3.39 32.44
N ALA A 24 -0.18 2.40 32.22
CA ALA A 24 0.33 2.12 30.89
C ALA A 24 -0.90 1.77 30.05
N GLN A 25 -1.46 2.77 29.39
CA GLN A 25 -2.46 2.57 28.36
C GLN A 25 -1.75 1.81 27.24
N ALA A 26 -1.76 0.48 27.31
CA ALA A 26 -1.49 -0.34 26.15
C ALA A 26 -2.45 0.18 25.05
N ALA A 27 -1.89 0.54 23.90
CA ALA A 27 -2.72 0.88 22.75
C ALA A 27 -3.70 -0.29 22.56
N PRO A 28 -5.02 -0.05 22.51
CA PRO A 28 -5.97 -1.13 22.35
C PRO A 28 -5.69 -1.79 20.99
N GLY A 29 -5.18 -3.02 20.99
CA GLY A 29 -4.95 -3.82 19.79
C GLY A 29 -3.62 -4.57 19.68
N ASP A 30 -2.59 -4.21 20.45
CA ASP A 30 -1.31 -4.93 20.44
C ASP A 30 -1.11 -5.71 21.74
N GLY A 31 -0.62 -6.95 21.64
CA GLY A 31 -0.36 -7.82 22.78
C GLY A 31 0.86 -8.72 22.57
N GLY A 32 1.35 -9.32 23.64
CA GLY A 32 2.42 -10.31 23.55
C GLY A 32 3.00 -10.69 24.90
N LEU A 33 3.76 -11.78 24.88
CA LEU A 33 4.52 -12.31 26.00
C LEU A 33 5.94 -12.64 25.50
N GLY A 34 6.93 -12.24 26.29
CA GLY A 34 8.34 -12.58 26.10
C GLY A 34 9.04 -11.86 24.95
N ASP A 35 9.97 -12.54 24.26
CA ASP A 35 11.00 -11.92 23.41
C ASP A 35 10.72 -11.97 21.89
N VAL A 36 9.67 -12.70 21.51
CA VAL A 36 9.16 -12.77 20.14
C VAL A 36 8.78 -11.40 19.58
N ARG A 37 9.24 -11.13 18.36
CA ARG A 37 8.97 -9.88 17.65
C ARG A 37 8.75 -10.08 16.17
N ILE A 38 7.77 -9.37 15.61
CA ILE A 38 7.61 -9.21 14.16
C ILE A 38 8.63 -8.17 13.69
N THR A 39 9.46 -8.56 12.73
CA THR A 39 10.56 -7.72 12.21
C THR A 39 10.31 -7.20 10.80
N LYS A 40 9.48 -7.88 10.02
CA LYS A 40 9.18 -7.47 8.65
C LYS A 40 7.82 -8.00 8.21
N VAL A 41 7.07 -7.15 7.51
CA VAL A 41 5.86 -7.53 6.78
C VAL A 41 6.01 -7.10 5.33
N VAL A 42 5.75 -8.03 4.41
CA VAL A 42 5.74 -7.79 2.96
C VAL A 42 4.45 -8.34 2.38
N VAL A 43 3.76 -7.53 1.59
CA VAL A 43 2.56 -7.90 0.84
C VAL A 43 2.86 -7.77 -0.65
N ASP A 44 2.64 -8.83 -1.41
CA ASP A 44 2.83 -8.90 -2.87
C ASP A 44 4.23 -8.44 -3.36
N GLY A 45 5.24 -8.55 -2.50
CA GLY A 45 6.65 -8.22 -2.80
C GLY A 45 7.02 -6.74 -2.67
N ASP A 46 6.10 -5.81 -2.94
CA ASP A 46 6.37 -4.36 -2.94
C ASP A 46 5.37 -3.51 -2.13
N ASN A 47 4.48 -4.16 -1.38
CA ASN A 47 3.40 -3.57 -0.60
C ASN A 47 2.38 -2.78 -1.44
N LYS A 48 2.20 -3.15 -2.72
CA LYS A 48 1.17 -2.59 -3.61
C LYS A 48 0.38 -3.70 -4.25
N VAL A 49 -0.93 -3.65 -4.06
CA VAL A 49 -1.87 -4.63 -4.60
C VAL A 49 -2.80 -3.93 -5.59
N PRO A 50 -2.40 -3.82 -6.87
CA PRO A 50 -3.31 -3.35 -7.91
C PRO A 50 -4.34 -4.43 -8.25
N VAL A 51 -5.63 -4.09 -8.13
CA VAL A 51 -6.76 -4.99 -8.43
C VAL A 51 -7.52 -4.49 -9.66
N SER A 52 -7.77 -5.41 -10.60
CA SER A 52 -8.52 -5.17 -11.84
C SER A 52 -10.04 -5.10 -11.57
N THR A 53 -10.86 -5.14 -12.60
CA THR A 53 -12.32 -5.26 -12.46
C THR A 53 -12.85 -6.65 -12.82
N ASN A 54 -12.02 -7.49 -13.44
CA ASN A 54 -12.48 -8.70 -14.10
C ASN A 54 -11.51 -9.88 -13.94
N ALA A 55 -10.59 -9.83 -12.99
CA ALA A 55 -9.67 -10.93 -12.75
C ALA A 55 -9.43 -11.01 -11.26
N ALA A 56 -9.58 -12.22 -10.72
CA ALA A 56 -9.16 -12.50 -9.36
C ALA A 56 -7.65 -12.33 -9.23
N LYS A 57 -7.24 -11.81 -8.08
CA LYS A 57 -5.84 -11.64 -7.71
C LYS A 57 -5.55 -12.38 -6.42
N THR A 58 -4.56 -13.25 -6.44
CA THR A 58 -3.98 -13.82 -5.22
C THR A 58 -3.00 -12.83 -4.61
N ILE A 59 -3.24 -12.44 -3.38
CA ILE A 59 -2.38 -11.57 -2.57
C ILE A 59 -1.53 -12.47 -1.68
N SER A 60 -0.20 -12.33 -1.77
CA SER A 60 0.73 -13.06 -0.91
C SER A 60 1.19 -12.17 0.24
N ILE A 61 1.20 -12.71 1.46
CA ILE A 61 1.60 -12.03 2.69
C ILE A 61 2.76 -12.81 3.29
N SER A 62 3.83 -12.12 3.65
CA SER A 62 5.00 -12.66 4.34
C SER A 62 5.26 -11.86 5.62
N VAL A 63 5.23 -12.53 6.76
CA VAL A 63 5.56 -11.97 8.08
C VAL A 63 6.80 -12.67 8.60
N THR A 64 7.89 -11.92 8.79
CA THR A 64 9.12 -12.42 9.39
C THR A 64 9.13 -12.07 10.87
N ALA A 65 9.36 -13.07 11.71
CA ALA A 65 9.44 -12.91 13.15
C ALA A 65 10.69 -13.59 13.71
N THR A 66 11.08 -13.16 14.89
CA THR A 66 12.27 -13.65 15.59
C THR A 66 11.99 -13.85 17.07
N ASP A 67 12.53 -14.93 17.61
CA ASP A 67 12.43 -15.34 19.01
C ASP A 67 13.65 -16.22 19.33
N ASP A 68 14.19 -16.18 20.55
CA ASP A 68 15.40 -16.94 20.89
C ASP A 68 15.20 -18.48 20.83
N SER A 69 14.00 -18.96 21.11
CA SER A 69 13.55 -20.36 20.97
C SER A 69 13.15 -20.71 19.53
N GLY A 70 12.97 -19.69 18.68
CA GLY A 70 12.52 -19.79 17.31
C GLY A 70 11.00 -19.82 17.16
N ILE A 71 10.52 -19.63 15.93
CA ILE A 71 9.08 -19.48 15.66
C ILE A 71 8.41 -20.83 15.44
N LYS A 72 7.34 -21.07 16.19
CA LYS A 72 6.48 -22.26 16.11
C LYS A 72 5.45 -22.15 15.00
N GLY A 73 4.79 -20.99 14.86
CA GLY A 73 3.67 -20.84 13.95
C GLY A 73 3.12 -19.42 13.88
N ALA A 74 2.05 -19.28 13.10
CA ALA A 74 1.28 -18.06 12.97
C ALA A 74 -0.19 -18.41 12.74
N GLU A 75 -1.10 -17.61 13.28
CA GLU A 75 -2.53 -17.69 12.93
C GLU A 75 -2.79 -17.05 11.56
N HIS A 76 -4.02 -17.17 11.06
CA HIS A 76 -4.45 -16.48 9.84
C HIS A 76 -4.13 -14.99 9.93
N PHE A 77 -3.61 -14.41 8.85
CA PHE A 77 -3.45 -12.96 8.78
C PHE A 77 -4.78 -12.34 8.37
N SER A 78 -5.25 -11.34 9.13
CA SER A 78 -6.39 -10.53 8.72
C SER A 78 -5.89 -9.26 8.04
N LEU A 79 -6.49 -8.90 6.90
CA LEU A 79 -6.20 -7.67 6.17
C LEU A 79 -7.37 -6.73 6.37
N LYS A 80 -7.11 -5.56 6.94
CA LYS A 80 -8.14 -4.58 7.29
C LYS A 80 -7.91 -3.29 6.51
N GLY A 81 -8.94 -2.79 5.84
CA GLY A 81 -8.89 -1.61 4.99
C GLY A 81 -10.07 -0.66 5.20
N PRO A 82 -10.10 0.43 4.43
CA PRO A 82 -11.21 1.37 4.45
C PRO A 82 -12.52 0.72 3.99
N ASP A 83 -13.64 1.37 4.32
CA ASP A 83 -14.98 0.97 3.89
C ASP A 83 -15.33 -0.48 4.26
N TYR A 84 -15.03 -0.84 5.52
CA TYR A 84 -15.20 -2.20 6.07
C TYR A 84 -14.46 -3.29 5.28
N GLY A 85 -13.44 -2.91 4.51
CA GLY A 85 -12.60 -3.85 3.77
C GLY A 85 -11.96 -4.84 4.73
N PHE A 86 -12.23 -6.12 4.51
CA PHE A 86 -11.74 -7.20 5.35
C PHE A 86 -11.45 -8.42 4.47
N GLU A 87 -10.26 -8.98 4.63
CA GLU A 87 -9.86 -10.24 4.02
C GLU A 87 -9.15 -11.10 5.06
N MET A 88 -9.18 -12.41 4.88
CA MET A 88 -8.46 -13.34 5.75
C MET A 88 -7.68 -14.34 4.90
N THR A 89 -6.42 -14.57 5.26
CA THR A 89 -5.59 -15.55 4.55
C THR A 89 -5.96 -16.98 4.93
N GLY A 90 -5.51 -17.93 4.12
CA GLY A 90 -5.35 -19.31 4.59
C GLY A 90 -4.36 -19.40 5.77
N THR A 91 -4.23 -20.58 6.36
CA THR A 91 -3.26 -20.85 7.43
C THR A 91 -1.83 -20.59 6.93
N PRO A 92 -1.04 -19.73 7.59
CA PRO A 92 0.33 -19.49 7.18
C PRO A 92 1.23 -20.72 7.34
N THR A 93 2.21 -20.83 6.45
CA THR A 93 3.32 -21.77 6.60
C THR A 93 4.57 -21.02 7.00
N CYS A 94 5.18 -21.38 8.14
CA CYS A 94 6.40 -20.76 8.63
C CYS A 94 7.65 -21.52 8.18
N LYS A 95 8.49 -20.85 7.38
CA LYS A 95 9.77 -21.37 6.93
C LYS A 95 10.90 -20.78 7.77
N LYS A 96 11.66 -21.65 8.43
CA LYS A 96 12.86 -21.30 9.19
C LYS A 96 13.89 -20.61 8.27
N VAL A 97 14.36 -19.44 8.68
CA VAL A 97 15.49 -18.73 8.06
C VAL A 97 16.78 -19.09 8.78
N ASN A 98 16.77 -19.10 10.12
CA ASN A 98 17.86 -19.54 10.98
C ASN A 98 17.28 -20.05 12.33
N ALA A 99 18.13 -20.31 13.33
CA ALA A 99 17.71 -20.82 14.65
C ALA A 99 16.55 -20.03 15.28
N THR A 100 16.62 -18.70 15.24
CA THR A 100 15.71 -17.78 15.93
C THR A 100 14.67 -17.14 15.02
N THR A 101 14.88 -17.16 13.70
CA THR A 101 14.08 -16.42 12.73
C THR A 101 13.33 -17.35 11.79
N SER A 102 12.04 -17.07 11.57
CA SER A 102 11.23 -17.68 10.52
C SER A 102 10.45 -16.64 9.74
N THR A 103 10.10 -16.96 8.50
CA THR A 103 9.14 -16.20 7.69
C THR A 103 7.89 -17.04 7.48
N CYS A 104 6.76 -16.54 7.98
CA CYS A 104 5.44 -17.13 7.83
C CYS A 104 4.73 -16.53 6.63
N THR A 105 4.32 -17.38 5.70
CA THR A 105 3.69 -16.96 4.44
C THR A 105 2.29 -17.53 4.30
N ALA A 106 1.35 -16.68 3.91
CA ALA A 106 -0.02 -17.07 3.58
C ALA A 106 -0.52 -16.25 2.39
N SER A 107 -1.65 -16.66 1.82
CA SER A 107 -2.29 -15.91 0.75
C SER A 107 -3.81 -15.87 0.90
N VAL A 108 -4.40 -14.87 0.27
CA VAL A 108 -5.84 -14.71 0.09
C VAL A 108 -6.12 -14.36 -1.37
N LYS A 109 -7.24 -14.83 -1.90
CA LYS A 109 -7.67 -14.51 -3.27
C LYS A 109 -8.80 -13.48 -3.19
N VAL A 110 -8.63 -12.37 -3.89
CA VAL A 110 -9.64 -11.32 -4.03
C VAL A 110 -10.12 -11.28 -5.47
N ASP A 111 -11.42 -11.46 -5.68
CA ASP A 111 -12.10 -11.34 -6.96
C ASP A 111 -13.17 -10.24 -6.92
N PRO A 112 -12.95 -9.11 -7.62
CA PRO A 112 -13.91 -8.01 -7.71
C PRO A 112 -15.31 -8.42 -8.17
N ARG A 113 -15.46 -9.56 -8.84
CA ARG A 113 -16.77 -10.04 -9.32
C ARG A 113 -17.58 -10.77 -8.26
N THR A 114 -16.95 -11.32 -7.23
CA THR A 114 -17.63 -12.13 -6.19
C THR A 114 -17.56 -11.50 -4.82
N ASP A 115 -16.52 -10.71 -4.55
CA ASP A 115 -16.21 -10.23 -3.19
C ASP A 115 -16.75 -8.82 -2.93
N TYR A 116 -17.62 -8.32 -3.83
CA TYR A 116 -18.33 -7.03 -3.74
C TYR A 116 -17.45 -5.86 -3.26
N LEU A 117 -16.46 -5.47 -4.07
CA LEU A 117 -15.60 -4.34 -3.78
C LEU A 117 -16.25 -2.99 -4.15
N SER A 118 -16.22 -2.03 -3.24
CA SER A 118 -16.51 -0.64 -3.50
C SER A 118 -15.24 0.13 -3.87
N ASN A 119 -15.37 1.20 -4.65
CA ASN A 119 -14.24 2.07 -4.97
C ASN A 119 -13.55 2.68 -3.73
N LYS A 120 -14.24 2.74 -2.59
CA LYS A 120 -13.72 3.28 -1.32
C LYS A 120 -12.85 2.28 -0.57
N ASN A 121 -12.88 0.98 -0.90
CA ASN A 121 -11.94 0.02 -0.35
C ASN A 121 -10.49 0.30 -0.78
N ALA A 122 -10.27 1.08 -1.84
CA ALA A 122 -8.92 1.46 -2.25
C ALA A 122 -8.25 2.38 -1.20
N GLY A 123 -7.02 2.07 -0.82
CA GLY A 123 -6.28 2.85 0.16
C GLY A 123 -5.25 2.05 0.94
N THR A 124 -4.95 2.53 2.14
CA THR A 124 -3.99 1.88 3.04
C THR A 124 -4.70 0.78 3.80
N TRP A 125 -4.22 -0.45 3.62
CA TRP A 125 -4.65 -1.63 4.35
C TRP A 125 -3.56 -2.06 5.32
N TYR A 126 -3.96 -2.69 6.41
CA TYR A 126 -3.07 -3.18 7.46
C TYR A 126 -3.12 -4.69 7.56
N VAL A 127 -1.98 -5.29 7.89
CA VAL A 127 -1.86 -6.72 8.21
C VAL A 127 -1.92 -6.86 9.73
N ASP A 128 -2.94 -7.54 10.19
CA ASP A 128 -3.08 -8.05 11.55
C ASP A 128 -2.41 -9.43 11.62
N ALA A 129 -1.50 -9.62 12.57
CA ALA A 129 -0.72 -10.84 12.67
C ALA A 129 -0.51 -11.29 14.12
N TRP A 130 -0.74 -12.58 14.33
CA TRP A 130 -0.39 -13.32 15.55
C TRP A 130 0.72 -14.32 15.23
N ILE A 131 1.77 -14.34 16.04
CA ILE A 131 2.92 -15.24 15.91
C ILE A 131 3.18 -15.93 17.25
N ASP A 132 3.40 -17.25 17.21
CA ASP A 132 3.76 -18.06 18.36
C ASP A 132 5.22 -18.55 18.25
N ALA A 133 5.94 -18.50 19.37
CA ALA A 133 7.28 -19.07 19.55
C ALA A 133 7.23 -20.51 20.09
N ASN A 134 8.38 -21.17 20.18
CA ASN A 134 8.45 -22.57 20.63
C ASN A 134 8.37 -22.73 22.15
N ASP A 135 8.72 -21.71 22.91
CA ASP A 135 8.76 -21.71 24.38
C ASP A 135 7.49 -21.17 25.06
N GLY A 136 6.50 -20.76 24.27
CA GLY A 136 5.22 -20.24 24.75
C GLY A 136 5.09 -18.72 24.64
N ASP A 137 6.13 -18.03 24.16
CA ASP A 137 6.06 -16.63 23.82
C ASP A 137 5.14 -16.39 22.61
N PHE A 138 4.47 -15.24 22.59
CA PHE A 138 3.62 -14.84 21.46
C PHE A 138 3.65 -13.33 21.26
N VAL A 139 3.38 -12.89 20.03
CA VAL A 139 3.15 -11.48 19.72
C VAL A 139 1.95 -11.35 18.80
N TRP A 140 1.12 -10.37 19.12
CA TRP A 140 -0.02 -9.96 18.34
C TRP A 140 0.05 -8.47 18.01
N LYS A 141 -0.11 -8.16 16.74
CA LYS A 141 -0.09 -6.80 16.21
C LYS A 141 -1.27 -6.59 15.26
N GLU A 142 -2.22 -5.75 15.62
CA GLU A 142 -3.33 -5.36 14.74
C GLU A 142 -2.85 -4.65 13.46
N LYS A 143 -1.70 -3.98 13.53
CA LYS A 143 -1.07 -3.26 12.42
C LYS A 143 0.41 -3.61 12.31
N ALA A 144 0.70 -4.91 12.16
CA ALA A 144 2.06 -5.43 11.99
C ALA A 144 2.79 -4.83 10.76
N GLY A 145 2.03 -4.49 9.73
CA GLY A 145 2.51 -3.81 8.53
C GLY A 145 1.36 -3.21 7.74
N HIS A 146 1.68 -2.48 6.66
CA HIS A 146 0.68 -1.89 5.78
C HIS A 146 1.04 -2.09 4.30
N PHE A 147 0.02 -2.01 3.46
CA PHE A 147 0.16 -2.04 2.01
C PHE A 147 -0.90 -1.16 1.34
N TYR A 148 -0.69 -0.82 0.08
CA TYR A 148 -1.66 -0.07 -0.72
C TYR A 148 -2.51 -1.04 -1.53
N PHE A 149 -3.80 -1.12 -1.19
CA PHE A 149 -4.80 -1.78 -2.01
C PHE A 149 -5.30 -0.78 -3.06
N GLN A 150 -4.96 -1.01 -4.32
CA GLN A 150 -5.03 0.00 -5.36
C GLN A 150 -5.99 -0.42 -6.48
N ARG A 151 -6.69 0.56 -7.03
CA ARG A 151 -7.39 0.40 -8.31
C ARG A 151 -6.35 0.32 -9.44
N LEU A 152 -6.39 -0.76 -10.22
CA LEU A 152 -5.49 -0.93 -11.37
C LEU A 152 -5.75 0.17 -12.43
N THR A 153 -4.69 0.61 -13.11
CA THR A 153 -4.77 1.56 -14.23
C THR A 153 -4.29 0.93 -15.53
N LYS A 154 -4.83 1.42 -16.65
CA LYS A 154 -4.32 1.15 -18.00
C LYS A 154 -3.95 2.47 -18.66
N LEU A 155 -2.88 2.46 -19.44
CA LEU A 155 -2.36 3.62 -20.14
C LEU A 155 -1.99 3.24 -21.57
N THR A 156 -2.28 4.11 -22.52
CA THR A 156 -1.93 3.93 -23.93
C THR A 156 -1.05 5.07 -24.43
N VAL A 157 -0.32 4.83 -25.52
CA VAL A 157 0.50 5.82 -26.20
C VAL A 157 0.40 5.60 -27.72
N ASN A 158 0.35 6.69 -28.47
CA ASN A 158 0.43 6.70 -29.93
C ASN A 158 0.99 8.06 -30.41
N ALA A 159 2.11 8.05 -31.12
CA ALA A 159 2.85 9.20 -31.60
C ALA A 159 2.69 9.35 -33.12
N THR A 160 2.14 10.48 -33.57
CA THR A 160 1.87 10.73 -35.00
C THR A 160 2.22 12.16 -35.42
N PRO A 161 2.57 12.40 -36.70
CA PRO A 161 2.72 11.43 -37.79
C PRO A 161 4.00 10.58 -37.66
N GLU A 162 3.98 9.40 -38.26
CA GLU A 162 5.17 8.58 -38.46
C GLU A 162 5.21 8.11 -39.92
N PRO A 163 6.31 8.34 -40.66
CA PRO A 163 7.51 9.07 -40.28
C PRO A 163 7.27 10.59 -40.19
N VAL A 164 8.13 11.31 -39.46
CA VAL A 164 8.05 12.77 -39.28
C VAL A 164 9.36 13.44 -39.70
N LYS A 165 9.27 14.58 -40.40
CA LYS A 165 10.47 15.36 -40.74
C LYS A 165 11.10 15.98 -39.48
N LYS A 166 12.42 16.03 -39.41
CA LYS A 166 13.17 16.66 -38.33
C LYS A 166 12.71 18.10 -38.10
N GLY A 167 12.56 18.48 -36.84
CA GLY A 167 12.07 19.79 -36.40
C GLY A 167 10.56 20.00 -36.53
N ARG A 168 9.81 19.05 -37.12
CA ARG A 168 8.35 19.13 -37.19
C ARG A 168 7.69 18.68 -35.89
N THR A 169 6.44 19.09 -35.74
CA THR A 169 5.63 18.77 -34.57
C THR A 169 5.18 17.32 -34.65
N LEU A 170 5.42 16.58 -33.57
CA LEU A 170 4.89 15.26 -33.30
C LEU A 170 3.82 15.39 -32.21
N THR A 171 2.68 14.75 -32.43
CA THR A 171 1.57 14.67 -31.47
C THR A 171 1.57 13.29 -30.84
N VAL A 172 1.70 13.23 -29.51
CA VAL A 172 1.60 11.98 -28.76
C VAL A 172 0.27 11.95 -28.02
N THR A 173 -0.58 11.01 -28.38
CA THR A 173 -1.91 10.79 -27.79
C THR A 173 -1.91 9.55 -26.92
N GLY A 174 -2.90 9.45 -26.03
CA GLY A 174 -3.07 8.30 -25.15
C GLY A 174 -4.35 8.42 -24.33
N SER A 175 -4.60 7.43 -23.48
CA SER A 175 -5.69 7.44 -22.51
C SER A 175 -5.25 6.76 -21.23
N LEU A 176 -5.49 7.41 -20.09
CA LEU A 176 -5.36 6.83 -18.76
C LEU A 176 -6.76 6.41 -18.28
N THR A 177 -6.93 5.13 -18.04
CA THR A 177 -8.16 4.58 -17.46
C THR A 177 -7.86 3.88 -16.14
N ARG A 178 -8.85 3.81 -15.26
CA ARG A 178 -8.76 3.24 -13.93
C ARG A 178 -9.90 2.26 -13.71
N ALA A 179 -9.60 1.13 -13.08
CA ALA A 179 -10.57 0.13 -12.67
C ALA A 179 -11.64 0.76 -11.79
N ASP A 180 -12.89 0.46 -12.04
CA ASP A 180 -14.04 0.86 -11.24
C ASP A 180 -14.74 -0.41 -10.77
N TRP A 181 -14.66 -0.70 -9.48
CA TRP A 181 -15.13 -1.98 -8.94
C TRP A 181 -16.66 -2.03 -8.79
N GLU A 182 -17.31 -0.87 -8.62
CA GLU A 182 -18.78 -0.77 -8.55
C GLU A 182 -19.44 -1.05 -9.90
N THR A 183 -18.81 -0.59 -10.99
CA THR A 183 -19.33 -0.81 -12.36
C THR A 183 -18.65 -1.96 -13.10
N LEU A 184 -17.63 -2.59 -12.49
CA LEU A 184 -16.76 -3.61 -13.04
C LEU A 184 -16.10 -3.23 -14.39
N LYS A 185 -15.91 -1.93 -14.65
CA LYS A 185 -15.38 -1.39 -15.91
C LYS A 185 -14.15 -0.52 -15.68
N PHE A 186 -13.38 -0.29 -16.75
CA PHE A 186 -12.34 0.75 -16.73
C PHE A 186 -12.95 2.07 -17.19
N GLY A 187 -12.94 3.08 -16.32
CA GLY A 187 -13.38 4.44 -16.61
C GLY A 187 -12.20 5.37 -16.89
N GLY A 188 -12.44 6.46 -17.60
CA GLY A 188 -11.44 7.52 -17.81
C GLY A 188 -10.98 8.13 -16.49
N TYR A 189 -9.66 8.28 -16.29
CA TYR A 189 -9.12 8.85 -15.06
C TYR A 189 -8.58 10.27 -15.28
N GLY A 190 -9.44 11.25 -14.99
CA GLY A 190 -9.19 12.64 -15.33
C GLY A 190 -8.34 13.44 -14.34
N ALA A 191 -7.88 14.60 -14.81
CA ALA A 191 -7.10 15.59 -14.08
C ALA A 191 -5.79 15.08 -13.46
N GLN A 192 -5.23 13.97 -13.98
CA GLN A 192 -4.01 13.36 -13.47
C GLN A 192 -2.77 13.84 -14.20
N PRO A 193 -1.66 14.13 -13.50
CA PRO A 193 -0.39 14.41 -14.14
C PRO A 193 0.21 13.12 -14.72
N VAL A 194 0.57 13.14 -16.00
CA VAL A 194 1.19 12.03 -16.72
C VAL A 194 2.42 12.56 -17.45
N GLN A 195 3.55 11.89 -17.28
CA GLN A 195 4.80 12.29 -17.92
C GLN A 195 4.91 11.63 -19.30
N LEU A 196 5.18 12.42 -20.32
CA LEU A 196 5.68 11.96 -21.61
C LEU A 196 7.20 11.85 -21.54
N GLN A 197 7.71 10.66 -21.80
CA GLN A 197 9.13 10.36 -21.81
C GLN A 197 9.59 10.00 -23.23
N TYR A 198 10.85 10.32 -23.53
CA TYR A 198 11.51 9.99 -24.79
C TYR A 198 12.79 9.19 -24.52
N LYS A 199 13.07 8.22 -25.38
CA LYS A 199 14.32 7.45 -25.40
C LYS A 199 14.87 7.45 -26.82
N LYS A 200 16.01 8.10 -27.04
CA LYS A 200 16.70 8.12 -28.33
C LYS A 200 17.05 6.70 -28.80
N LYS A 201 16.97 6.42 -30.10
CA LYS A 201 17.42 5.15 -30.71
C LYS A 201 18.86 4.83 -30.30
N GLY A 202 19.11 3.58 -29.92
CA GLY A 202 20.41 3.12 -29.39
C GLY A 202 20.67 3.47 -27.92
N SER A 203 19.81 4.26 -27.27
CA SER A 203 19.91 4.54 -25.83
C SER A 203 19.05 3.59 -25.00
N THR A 204 19.45 3.37 -23.76
CA THR A 204 18.64 2.73 -22.71
C THR A 204 17.97 3.73 -21.77
N LYS A 205 18.34 5.02 -21.84
CA LYS A 205 17.89 6.05 -20.90
C LYS A 205 16.62 6.75 -21.39
N TRP A 206 15.60 6.76 -20.54
CA TRP A 206 14.38 7.54 -20.74
C TRP A 206 14.52 8.91 -20.09
N SER A 207 14.10 9.97 -20.78
CA SER A 207 14.06 11.34 -20.24
C SER A 207 12.64 11.91 -20.36
N THR A 208 12.15 12.56 -19.30
CA THR A 208 10.86 13.25 -19.35
C THR A 208 10.97 14.50 -20.20
N VAL A 209 10.19 14.56 -21.28
CA VAL A 209 10.16 15.70 -22.22
C VAL A 209 8.97 16.62 -21.97
N LYS A 210 7.91 16.12 -21.34
CA LYS A 210 6.73 16.91 -20.97
C LYS A 210 5.96 16.24 -19.83
N THR A 211 5.25 17.04 -19.03
CA THR A 211 4.18 16.55 -18.15
C THR A 211 2.87 17.17 -18.62
N VAL A 212 1.86 16.35 -18.86
CA VAL A 212 0.52 16.78 -19.29
C VAL A 212 -0.53 16.28 -18.30
N ARG A 213 -1.71 16.89 -18.30
CA ARG A 213 -2.84 16.42 -17.49
C ARG A 213 -3.85 15.69 -18.36
N THR A 214 -4.42 14.61 -17.84
CA THR A 214 -5.53 13.92 -18.52
C THR A 214 -6.77 14.83 -18.56
N SER A 215 -7.55 14.74 -19.64
CA SER A 215 -8.89 15.34 -19.73
C SER A 215 -9.83 14.74 -18.69
N SER A 216 -11.04 15.29 -18.50
CA SER A 216 -12.06 14.69 -17.62
C SER A 216 -12.38 13.23 -17.96
N THR A 217 -12.21 12.83 -19.22
CA THR A 217 -12.43 11.47 -19.73
C THR A 217 -11.16 10.62 -19.77
N GLY A 218 -10.05 11.08 -19.20
CA GLY A 218 -8.78 10.32 -19.15
C GLY A 218 -7.89 10.47 -20.39
N GLY A 219 -8.31 11.26 -21.39
CA GLY A 219 -7.55 11.45 -22.64
C GLY A 219 -6.26 12.24 -22.43
N LEU A 220 -5.22 11.89 -23.18
CA LEU A 220 -3.91 12.53 -23.17
C LEU A 220 -3.56 13.08 -24.56
N LYS A 221 -3.00 14.28 -24.59
CA LYS A 221 -2.43 14.89 -25.79
C LYS A 221 -1.24 15.74 -25.43
N ALA A 222 -0.09 15.44 -26.03
CA ALA A 222 1.13 16.21 -25.93
C ALA A 222 1.65 16.51 -27.33
N THR A 223 2.33 17.65 -27.48
CA THR A 223 3.05 18.02 -28.69
C THR A 223 4.50 18.28 -28.34
N VAL A 224 5.40 17.73 -29.15
CA VAL A 224 6.86 17.84 -29.04
C VAL A 224 7.47 18.06 -30.43
N LYS A 225 8.75 18.44 -30.49
CA LYS A 225 9.49 18.52 -31.75
C LYS A 225 10.24 17.20 -31.99
N ALA A 226 10.10 16.64 -33.18
CA ALA A 226 10.86 15.46 -33.57
C ALA A 226 12.31 15.85 -33.90
N THR A 227 13.26 15.44 -33.07
CA THR A 227 14.68 15.82 -33.22
C THR A 227 15.56 14.70 -33.77
N ALA A 228 15.23 13.45 -33.45
CA ALA A 228 15.93 12.24 -33.88
C ALA A 228 15.05 11.01 -33.64
N ASP A 229 15.37 9.90 -34.30
CA ASP A 229 14.77 8.59 -34.04
C ASP A 229 14.74 8.24 -32.56
N GLY A 230 13.62 7.67 -32.10
CA GLY A 230 13.51 7.15 -30.75
C GLY A 230 12.08 6.77 -30.40
N SER A 231 11.88 6.39 -29.15
CA SER A 231 10.58 5.96 -28.64
C SER A 231 9.99 6.96 -27.67
N TYR A 232 8.67 7.11 -27.69
CA TYR A 232 7.89 7.89 -26.73
C TYR A 232 7.05 6.98 -25.86
N ARG A 233 6.95 7.27 -24.56
CA ARG A 233 6.06 6.54 -23.64
C ARG A 233 5.38 7.48 -22.67
N TYR A 234 4.19 7.12 -22.22
CA TYR A 234 3.58 7.79 -21.07
C TYR A 234 3.84 7.01 -19.79
N THR A 235 4.04 7.73 -18.69
CA THR A 235 4.11 7.16 -17.34
C THR A 235 3.23 7.94 -16.37
N TYR A 236 2.37 7.21 -15.66
CA TYR A 236 1.57 7.68 -14.55
C TYR A 236 2.15 7.11 -13.26
N ALA A 237 2.44 7.98 -12.30
CA ALA A 237 3.18 7.63 -11.08
C ALA A 237 2.37 6.84 -10.04
N GLY A 238 1.03 6.80 -10.18
CA GLY A 238 0.18 6.21 -9.16
C GLY A 238 0.10 7.05 -7.87
N ASN A 239 -0.63 6.53 -6.89
CA ASN A 239 -0.77 7.06 -5.54
C ASN A 239 -1.25 5.94 -4.59
N SER A 240 -1.59 6.24 -3.33
CA SER A 240 -2.01 5.23 -2.35
C SER A 240 -3.29 4.47 -2.70
N VAL A 241 -4.14 4.98 -3.61
CA VAL A 241 -5.42 4.36 -4.00
C VAL A 241 -5.45 3.89 -5.46
N THR A 242 -4.42 4.21 -6.24
CA THR A 242 -4.40 3.95 -7.70
C THR A 242 -3.02 3.55 -8.16
N ALA A 243 -2.94 2.46 -8.90
CA ALA A 243 -1.69 1.87 -9.35
C ALA A 243 -0.91 2.82 -10.28
N ALA A 244 0.42 2.70 -10.27
CA ALA A 244 1.27 3.30 -11.28
C ALA A 244 1.19 2.49 -12.58
N VAL A 245 1.41 3.13 -13.73
CA VAL A 245 1.48 2.43 -15.02
C VAL A 245 2.40 3.18 -15.97
N THR A 246 3.22 2.42 -16.71
CA THR A 246 4.09 2.95 -17.76
C THR A 246 3.84 2.17 -19.03
N THR A 247 3.64 2.86 -20.16
CA THR A 247 3.43 2.20 -21.44
C THR A 247 4.71 1.59 -21.98
N ALA A 248 4.57 0.66 -22.91
CA ALA A 248 5.62 0.40 -23.88
C ALA A 248 5.97 1.70 -24.64
N GLY A 249 7.17 1.73 -25.23
CA GLY A 249 7.57 2.83 -26.09
C GLY A 249 6.96 2.69 -27.47
N ASP A 250 6.46 3.80 -28.01
CA ASP A 250 6.06 3.93 -29.40
C ASP A 250 7.20 4.55 -30.19
N PHE A 251 7.74 3.82 -31.18
CA PHE A 251 8.90 4.27 -31.94
C PHE A 251 8.47 5.31 -32.98
N VAL A 252 9.35 6.26 -33.29
CA VAL A 252 9.14 7.28 -34.31
C VAL A 252 10.39 7.41 -35.16
N ASP A 253 10.24 7.14 -36.45
CA ASP A 253 11.24 7.43 -37.50
C ASP A 253 11.28 8.93 -37.85
N VAL A 254 12.47 9.54 -37.75
CA VAL A 254 12.68 10.96 -38.05
C VAL A 254 13.52 11.14 -39.31
N LYS A 255 12.94 11.79 -40.32
CA LYS A 255 13.56 12.04 -41.64
C LYS A 255 14.18 13.42 -41.77
#